data_AF-A0A8B7E755-F1
#
_entry.id   AF-A0A8B7E755-F1
#
_cell.length_a   1.000
_cell.length_b   1.000
_cell.length_c   1.000
_cell.angle_alpha   90.00
_cell.angle_beta   90.00
_cell.angle_gamma   90.00
#
_symmetry.space_group_name_H-M   'P 1'
#
loop_
_entity.id
_entity.type
_entity.pdbx_description
1 polymer ?
#
loop_
_entity_poly.entity_id
_entity_poly.type
_entity_poly.pdbx_seq_one_letter_code
_entity_poly.pdbx_strand_id
1 'polypeptide(L)'
;MNSVDQNRYIEIFRKEAIRNHNVSLVESGQTCFIRERKSKIQNDELPLMCCGCKGFYSRKYKARHQLVCQGTNTNLMIPMVSIASKDYENYSNDFVNLLNTLQLDDIGNYIKTDKIILMIGSRSYSALKRKKDKVSETKRLVRSRMRLTARLYLSFKSIYSNQKAVKIDNILNNAADMYCREVITIVGEAINSLSEKSNEDSDHLLLSAQKSGLKNQYT
;
A
#
# COMPACT_ATOMS: atom_id res chain seq x y z
N MET A 1 -1.06 -12.09 -41.07
CA MET A 1 -0.66 -11.22 -39.94
C MET A 1 0.24 -10.13 -40.51
N ASN A 2 -0.11 -8.85 -40.42
CA ASN A 2 0.70 -7.79 -41.05
C ASN A 2 1.95 -7.47 -40.19
N SER A 3 2.96 -6.82 -40.78
CA SER A 3 4.24 -6.51 -40.11
C SER A 3 4.11 -5.58 -38.89
N VAL A 4 3.09 -4.71 -38.86
CA VAL A 4 2.77 -3.81 -37.74
C VAL A 4 2.25 -4.61 -36.54
N ASP A 5 1.37 -5.58 -36.79
CA ASP A 5 0.85 -6.46 -35.73
C ASP A 5 1.97 -7.31 -35.14
N GLN A 6 2.83 -7.89 -35.99
CA GLN A 6 3.99 -8.65 -35.54
C GLN A 6 4.91 -7.82 -34.63
N ASN A 7 5.23 -6.59 -35.02
CA ASN A 7 6.04 -5.67 -34.21
C ASN A 7 5.37 -5.34 -32.87
N ARG A 8 4.04 -5.18 -32.85
CA ARG A 8 3.29 -4.93 -31.61
C ARG A 8 3.37 -6.12 -30.66
N TYR A 9 3.21 -7.35 -31.15
CA TYR A 9 3.34 -8.55 -30.32
C TYR A 9 4.76 -8.72 -29.78
N ILE A 10 5.79 -8.50 -30.60
CA ILE A 10 7.18 -8.56 -30.17
C ILE A 10 7.44 -7.57 -29.03
N GLU A 11 6.92 -6.35 -29.11
CA GLU A 11 7.04 -5.34 -28.05
C GLU A 11 6.33 -5.74 -26.76
N ILE A 12 5.19 -6.42 -26.83
CA ILE A 12 4.48 -6.95 -25.65
C ILE A 12 5.32 -8.04 -24.99
N PHE A 13 5.75 -9.04 -25.75
CA PHE A 13 6.59 -10.14 -25.25
C PHE A 13 7.90 -9.63 -24.65
N ARG A 14 8.51 -8.62 -25.27
CA ARG A 14 9.73 -7.99 -24.75
C ARG A 14 9.50 -7.38 -23.37
N LYS A 15 8.43 -6.60 -23.19
CA LYS A 15 8.10 -5.98 -21.90
C LYS A 15 7.82 -7.01 -20.82
N GLU A 16 7.12 -8.08 -21.19
CA GLU A 16 6.83 -9.20 -20.29
C GLU A 16 8.11 -9.94 -19.86
N ALA A 17 9.00 -10.24 -20.81
CA ALA A 17 10.30 -10.86 -20.51
C ALA A 17 11.15 -9.97 -19.58
N ILE A 18 11.21 -8.65 -19.85
CA ILE A 18 11.92 -7.69 -18.99
C ILE A 18 11.30 -7.67 -17.59
N ARG A 19 9.98 -7.68 -17.48
CA ARG A 19 9.26 -7.72 -16.21
C ARG A 19 9.64 -8.95 -15.41
N ASN A 20 9.51 -10.14 -16.01
CA ASN A 20 9.75 -11.41 -15.32
C ASN A 20 11.20 -11.51 -14.87
N HIS A 21 12.15 -11.11 -15.73
CA HIS A 21 13.55 -11.07 -15.37
C HIS A 21 13.83 -10.10 -14.22
N ASN A 22 13.31 -8.86 -14.30
CA ASN A 22 13.53 -7.88 -13.23
C ASN A 22 12.91 -8.32 -11.90
N VAL A 23 11.73 -8.95 -11.92
CA VAL A 23 11.09 -9.51 -10.71
C VAL A 23 12.01 -10.55 -10.07
N SER A 24 12.55 -11.49 -10.85
CA SER A 24 13.52 -12.50 -10.39
C SER A 24 14.81 -11.87 -9.82
N LEU A 25 15.29 -10.77 -10.41
CA LEU A 25 16.44 -10.02 -9.88
C LEU A 25 16.13 -9.40 -8.50
N VAL A 26 14.93 -8.85 -8.31
CA VAL A 26 14.55 -8.32 -6.99
C VAL A 26 14.44 -9.43 -5.96
N GLU A 27 13.88 -10.58 -6.33
CA GLU A 27 13.77 -11.76 -5.47
C GLU A 27 15.15 -12.27 -5.03
N SER A 28 16.13 -12.26 -5.94
CA SER A 28 17.53 -12.62 -5.66
C SER A 28 18.36 -11.49 -5.01
N GLY A 29 17.75 -10.35 -4.70
CA GLY A 29 18.42 -9.22 -4.04
C GLY A 29 19.40 -8.44 -4.93
N GLN A 30 19.38 -8.68 -6.23
CA GLN A 30 20.23 -8.02 -7.23
C GLN A 30 19.61 -6.68 -7.69
N THR A 31 20.45 -5.75 -8.13
CA THR A 31 20.05 -4.37 -8.48
C THR A 31 20.26 -4.01 -9.95
N CYS A 32 20.80 -4.93 -10.76
CA CYS A 32 21.12 -4.68 -12.17
C CYS A 32 19.90 -4.88 -13.08
N PHE A 33 18.93 -3.97 -13.01
CA PHE A 33 17.66 -4.10 -13.74
C PHE A 33 17.76 -3.75 -15.23
N ILE A 34 17.03 -4.51 -16.05
CA ILE A 34 16.85 -4.26 -17.47
C ILE A 34 15.79 -3.17 -17.70
N ARG A 35 15.96 -2.38 -18.76
CA ARG A 35 15.11 -1.25 -19.14
C ARG A 35 14.82 -1.31 -20.64
N GLU A 36 13.71 -0.72 -21.09
CA GLU A 36 13.35 -0.69 -22.51
C GLU A 36 14.42 -0.02 -23.38
N ARG A 37 15.03 1.05 -22.84
CA ARG A 37 16.13 1.78 -23.49
C ARG A 37 17.35 1.74 -22.59
N LYS A 38 18.46 1.20 -23.09
CA LYS A 38 19.75 1.27 -22.41
C LYS A 38 20.14 2.73 -22.26
N SER A 39 20.33 3.17 -21.02
CA SER A 39 21.03 4.42 -20.75
C SER A 39 22.51 4.22 -21.07
N LYS A 40 23.14 5.20 -21.74
CA LYS A 40 24.61 5.20 -21.95
C LYS A 40 25.39 5.19 -20.63
N ILE A 41 24.73 5.63 -19.55
CA ILE A 41 25.26 5.62 -18.19
C ILE A 41 24.51 4.51 -17.44
N GLN A 42 25.22 3.50 -16.96
CA GLN A 42 24.72 2.58 -15.95
C GLN A 42 24.58 3.36 -14.63
N ASN A 43 23.53 4.18 -14.51
CA ASN A 43 23.14 4.66 -13.20
C ASN A 43 22.52 3.49 -12.44
N ASP A 44 22.96 3.30 -11.19
CA ASP A 44 22.37 2.42 -10.17
C ASP A 44 20.92 2.79 -9.80
N GLU A 45 20.34 3.77 -10.50
CA GLU A 45 18.97 4.19 -10.29
C GLU A 45 17.96 3.10 -10.65
N LEU A 46 17.13 2.76 -9.68
CA LEU A 46 16.00 1.85 -9.86
C LEU A 46 15.10 2.33 -11.02
N PRO A 47 14.79 1.47 -12.00
CA PRO A 47 13.87 1.82 -13.06
C PRO A 47 12.44 1.99 -12.51
N LEU A 48 11.66 2.76 -13.26
CA LEU A 48 10.24 2.96 -13.03
C LEU A 48 9.45 2.15 -14.05
N MET A 49 8.46 1.38 -13.59
CA MET A 49 7.50 0.72 -14.46
C MET A 49 6.32 1.66 -14.73
N CYS A 50 5.91 1.75 -16.00
CA CYS A 50 4.66 2.40 -16.37
C CYS A 50 3.46 1.53 -15.97
N CYS A 51 2.47 2.07 -15.26
CA CYS A 51 1.26 1.31 -14.94
C CYS A 51 0.41 1.00 -16.18
N GLY A 52 0.49 1.81 -17.23
CA GLY A 52 -0.28 1.61 -18.46
C GLY A 52 0.29 0.58 -19.41
N CYS A 53 1.56 0.72 -19.80
CA CYS A 53 2.18 -0.21 -20.75
C CYS A 53 3.07 -1.29 -20.12
N LYS A 54 3.25 -1.28 -18.79
CA LYS A 54 4.11 -2.20 -18.03
C LYS A 54 5.61 -2.20 -18.41
N GLY A 55 6.05 -1.28 -19.27
CA GLY A 55 7.47 -1.13 -19.64
C GLY A 55 8.30 -0.45 -18.56
N PHE A 56 9.61 -0.73 -18.57
CA PHE A 56 10.58 -0.24 -17.58
C PHE A 56 11.47 0.88 -18.12
N TYR A 57 11.46 2.04 -17.47
CA TYR A 57 12.13 3.25 -17.94
C TYR A 57 13.02 3.86 -16.86
N SER A 58 14.15 4.44 -17.27
CA SER A 58 14.95 5.30 -16.39
C SER A 58 14.16 6.56 -16.01
N ARG A 59 14.43 7.12 -14.82
CA ARG A 59 13.80 8.36 -14.36
C ARG A 59 13.92 9.51 -15.36
N LYS A 60 15.09 9.65 -16.00
CA LYS A 60 15.35 10.63 -17.06
C LYS A 60 14.37 10.53 -18.25
N TYR A 61 13.85 9.34 -18.55
CA TYR A 61 12.94 9.11 -19.68
C TYR A 61 11.47 9.07 -19.28
N LYS A 62 11.14 9.24 -17.99
CA LYS A 62 9.76 9.26 -17.48
C LYS A 62 8.88 10.25 -18.23
N ALA A 63 9.23 11.54 -18.21
CA ALA A 63 8.38 12.58 -18.77
C ALA A 63 8.11 12.37 -20.26
N ARG A 64 9.16 12.00 -21.01
CA ARG A 64 9.04 11.69 -22.44
C ARG A 64 8.14 10.50 -22.69
N HIS A 65 8.27 9.44 -21.90
CA HIS A 65 7.42 8.26 -22.05
C HIS A 65 5.95 8.59 -21.79
N GLN A 66 5.66 9.38 -20.75
CA GLN A 66 4.29 9.76 -20.39
C GLN A 66 3.57 10.52 -21.51
N LEU A 67 4.31 11.31 -22.31
CA LEU A 67 3.75 12.03 -23.46
C LEU A 67 3.38 11.14 -24.65
N VAL A 68 4.06 10.00 -24.83
CA VAL A 68 3.89 9.15 -26.04
C VAL A 68 3.19 7.82 -25.75
N CYS A 69 3.01 7.47 -24.49
CA CYS A 69 2.44 6.19 -24.11
C CYS A 69 0.91 6.19 -24.30
N GLN A 70 0.42 5.25 -25.11
CA GLN A 70 -1.01 5.05 -25.37
C GLN A 70 -1.72 4.19 -24.32
N GLY A 71 -1.06 3.90 -23.20
CA GLY A 71 -1.62 3.09 -22.11
C GLY A 71 -2.57 3.91 -21.24
N THR A 72 -3.51 3.26 -20.57
CA THR A 72 -4.29 3.89 -19.49
C THR A 72 -3.38 4.12 -18.27
N ASN A 73 -3.59 5.18 -17.49
CA ASN A 73 -2.82 5.43 -16.25
C ASN A 73 -1.29 5.62 -16.42
N THR A 74 -0.83 6.19 -17.53
CA THR A 74 0.60 6.45 -17.82
C THR A 74 1.25 7.48 -16.89
N ASN A 75 0.44 8.34 -16.27
CA ASN A 75 0.89 9.27 -15.23
C ASN A 75 1.39 8.54 -13.97
N LEU A 76 0.92 7.30 -13.75
CA LEU A 76 1.35 6.46 -12.64
C LEU A 76 2.54 5.62 -13.08
N MET A 77 3.69 5.86 -12.46
CA MET A 77 4.86 5.02 -12.59
C MET A 77 5.35 4.59 -11.21
N ILE A 78 5.62 3.30 -11.06
CA ILE A 78 6.04 2.70 -9.79
C ILE A 78 7.49 2.24 -9.85
N PRO A 79 8.29 2.45 -8.79
CA PRO A 79 9.66 1.91 -8.72
C PRO A 79 9.69 0.38 -8.83
N MET A 80 10.73 -0.16 -9.45
CA MET A 80 10.90 -1.60 -9.66
C MET A 80 10.76 -2.42 -8.37
N VAL A 81 11.38 -1.96 -7.29
CA VAL A 81 11.33 -2.59 -5.95
C VAL A 81 9.92 -2.69 -5.37
N SER A 82 8.95 -1.95 -5.91
CA SER A 82 7.54 -2.04 -5.50
C SER A 82 6.78 -3.15 -6.20
N ILE A 83 7.33 -3.75 -7.27
CA ILE A 83 6.66 -4.73 -8.13
C ILE A 83 6.98 -6.15 -7.71
N ALA A 84 8.17 -6.36 -7.15
CA ALA A 84 8.47 -7.63 -6.53
C ALA A 84 7.55 -7.80 -5.33
N SER A 85 6.72 -8.84 -5.39
CA SER A 85 6.33 -9.56 -4.19
C SER A 85 7.63 -10.09 -3.59
N LYS A 86 8.33 -9.25 -2.81
CA LYS A 86 9.07 -9.85 -1.70
C LYS A 86 8.04 -10.72 -1.02
N ASP A 87 8.33 -12.00 -0.86
CA ASP A 87 7.68 -12.78 0.17
C ASP A 87 7.83 -11.95 1.44
N TYR A 88 6.74 -11.28 1.80
CA TYR A 88 6.71 -10.34 2.91
C TYR A 88 6.92 -11.07 4.25
N GLU A 89 7.14 -12.38 4.21
CA GLU A 89 7.38 -13.27 5.34
C GLU A 89 8.72 -12.98 6.04
N ASN A 90 9.69 -12.34 5.37
CA ASN A 90 10.96 -11.93 6.00
C ASN A 90 10.93 -10.49 6.52
N TYR A 91 10.12 -10.24 7.55
CA TYR A 91 10.15 -8.98 8.30
C TYR A 91 11.42 -8.85 9.14
N SER A 92 11.90 -7.62 9.35
CA SER A 92 13.02 -7.40 10.28
C SER A 92 12.62 -7.79 11.70
N ASN A 93 13.57 -8.34 12.47
CA ASN A 93 13.32 -8.73 13.88
C ASN A 93 12.70 -7.60 14.70
N ASP A 94 13.10 -6.34 14.45
CA ASP A 94 12.52 -5.18 15.13
C ASP A 94 11.05 -4.95 14.80
N PHE A 95 10.65 -5.21 13.55
CA PHE A 95 9.26 -5.12 13.14
C PHE A 95 8.45 -6.30 13.71
N VAL A 96 9.00 -7.52 13.71
CA VAL A 96 8.37 -8.67 14.37
C VAL A 96 8.15 -8.40 15.86
N ASN A 97 9.16 -7.84 16.54
CA ASN A 97 9.04 -7.41 17.94
C ASN A 97 7.95 -6.34 18.12
N LEU A 98 7.81 -5.39 17.18
CA LEU A 98 6.69 -4.44 17.19
C LEU A 98 5.34 -5.16 17.07
N LEU A 99 5.20 -6.13 16.17
CA LEU A 99 3.97 -6.90 15.99
C LEU A 99 3.60 -7.69 17.26
N ASN A 100 4.59 -8.22 17.97
CA ASN A 100 4.39 -8.95 19.23
C ASN A 100 3.87 -8.05 20.35
N THR A 101 4.11 -6.73 20.27
CA THR A 101 3.57 -5.73 21.22
C THR A 101 2.16 -5.22 20.84
N LEU A 102 1.57 -5.70 19.74
CA LEU A 102 0.19 -5.35 19.42
C LEU A 102 -0.76 -5.99 20.42
N GLN A 103 -1.78 -5.22 20.83
CA GLN A 103 -2.88 -5.74 21.64
C GLN A 103 -3.56 -6.90 20.92
N LEU A 104 -3.84 -7.97 21.65
CA LEU A 104 -4.52 -9.18 21.13
C LEU A 104 -6.03 -8.99 21.10
N ASP A 105 -6.48 -7.96 20.38
CA ASP A 105 -7.89 -7.76 20.06
C ASP A 105 -8.17 -8.10 18.59
N ASP A 106 -9.44 -8.06 18.19
CA ASP A 106 -9.84 -8.43 16.82
C ASP A 106 -9.07 -7.65 15.76
N ILE A 107 -8.84 -6.35 16.01
CA ILE A 107 -8.06 -5.48 15.13
C ILE A 107 -6.59 -5.92 15.11
N GLY A 108 -5.99 -6.19 16.27
CA GLY A 108 -4.61 -6.66 16.39
C GLY A 108 -4.37 -8.00 15.71
N ASN A 109 -5.31 -8.93 15.85
CA ASN A 109 -5.28 -10.22 15.15
C ASN A 109 -5.40 -10.01 13.64
N TYR A 110 -6.31 -9.14 13.20
CA TYR A 110 -6.49 -8.84 11.78
C TYR A 110 -5.24 -8.24 11.13
N ILE A 111 -4.56 -7.34 11.85
CA ILE A 111 -3.28 -6.76 11.41
C ILE A 111 -2.23 -7.85 11.19
N LYS A 112 -2.18 -8.88 12.05
CA LYS A 112 -1.21 -9.98 11.93
C LYS A 112 -1.51 -10.93 10.78
N THR A 113 -2.76 -10.96 10.29
CA THR A 113 -3.17 -11.84 9.19
C THR A 113 -3.13 -11.16 7.82
N ASP A 114 -3.41 -9.86 7.74
CA ASP A 114 -3.49 -9.14 6.46
C ASP A 114 -2.11 -8.73 5.93
N LYS A 115 -1.67 -9.40 4.85
CA LYS A 115 -0.37 -9.17 4.21
C LYS A 115 -0.17 -7.73 3.71
N ILE A 116 -1.23 -7.04 3.31
CA ILE A 116 -1.16 -5.66 2.81
C ILE A 116 -0.94 -4.69 3.96
N ILE A 117 -1.64 -4.88 5.07
CA ILE A 117 -1.45 -4.06 6.28
C ILE A 117 -0.04 -4.26 6.84
N LEU A 118 0.45 -5.50 6.89
CA LEU A 118 1.83 -5.79 7.31
C LEU A 118 2.87 -5.18 6.37
N MET A 119 2.65 -5.23 5.06
CA MET A 119 3.50 -4.54 4.08
C MET A 119 3.54 -3.03 4.33
N ILE A 120 2.39 -2.38 4.51
CA ILE A 120 2.31 -0.94 4.78
C ILE A 120 3.03 -0.59 6.10
N GLY A 121 2.83 -1.40 7.13
CA GLY A 121 3.44 -1.24 8.45
C GLY A 121 4.96 -1.35 8.40
N SER A 122 5.49 -2.40 7.78
CA SER A 122 6.93 -2.66 7.69
C SER A 122 7.66 -1.57 6.91
N ARG A 123 7.06 -1.08 5.82
CA ARG A 123 7.60 0.06 5.05
C ARG A 123 7.56 1.35 5.85
N SER A 124 6.45 1.63 6.55
CA SER A 124 6.32 2.79 7.42
C SER A 124 7.36 2.77 8.54
N TYR A 125 7.57 1.61 9.16
CA TYR A 125 8.58 1.42 10.20
C TYR A 125 10.00 1.67 9.68
N SER A 126 10.34 1.08 8.53
CA SER A 126 11.66 1.24 7.90
C SER A 126 11.93 2.68 7.47
N ALA A 127 10.90 3.40 7.01
CA ALA A 127 11.02 4.80 6.63
C ALA A 127 11.30 5.72 7.83
N LEU A 128 10.65 5.45 8.97
CA LEU A 128 10.71 6.30 10.17
C LEU A 128 11.91 6.00 11.09
N LYS A 129 12.40 4.74 11.10
CA LYS A 129 13.50 4.28 11.98
C LYS A 129 14.84 5.00 11.76
N ARG A 130 15.02 5.76 10.66
CA ARG A 130 16.27 6.48 10.37
C ARG A 130 16.70 7.48 11.45
N LYS A 131 15.80 7.89 12.36
CA LYS A 131 16.08 8.78 13.49
C LYS A 131 16.19 7.98 14.80
N LYS A 132 17.42 7.73 15.27
CA LYS A 132 17.72 6.89 16.46
C LYS A 132 17.04 7.37 17.75
N ASP A 133 16.81 8.67 17.90
CA ASP A 133 16.31 9.25 19.16
C ASP A 133 14.79 9.14 19.34
N LYS A 134 14.05 8.57 18.36
CA LYS A 134 12.57 8.53 18.37
C LYS A 134 12.02 7.12 18.12
N VAL A 135 12.72 6.09 18.55
CA VAL A 135 12.32 4.69 18.29
C VAL A 135 10.97 4.34 18.95
N SER A 136 10.75 4.74 20.20
CA SER A 136 9.49 4.48 20.92
C SER A 136 8.29 5.15 20.23
N GLU A 137 8.44 6.43 19.89
CA GLU A 137 7.43 7.21 19.17
C GLU A 137 7.17 6.64 17.77
N THR A 138 8.22 6.23 17.06
CA THR A 138 8.10 5.54 15.77
C THR A 138 7.28 4.26 15.89
N LYS A 139 7.58 3.42 16.90
CA LYS A 139 6.81 2.19 17.16
C LYS A 139 5.35 2.50 17.48
N ARG A 140 5.07 3.54 18.28
CA ARG A 140 3.71 4.00 18.60
C ARG A 140 2.96 4.46 17.35
N LEU A 141 3.58 5.31 16.53
CA LEU A 141 2.98 5.85 15.32
C LEU A 141 2.65 4.76 14.30
N VAL A 142 3.58 3.83 14.08
CA VAL A 142 3.37 2.71 13.16
C VAL A 142 2.21 1.83 13.62
N ARG A 143 2.16 1.44 14.90
CA ARG A 143 1.03 0.68 15.45
C ARG A 143 -0.30 1.40 15.27
N SER A 144 -0.34 2.69 15.60
CA SER A 144 -1.55 3.52 15.44
C SER A 144 -2.03 3.53 13.98
N ARG A 145 -1.12 3.74 13.02
CA ARG A 145 -1.44 3.73 11.59
C ARG A 145 -1.94 2.37 11.11
N MET A 146 -1.28 1.29 11.50
CA MET A 146 -1.71 -0.07 11.13
C MET A 146 -3.12 -0.38 11.67
N ARG A 147 -3.41 0.03 12.91
CA ARG A 147 -4.75 -0.10 13.50
C ARG A 147 -5.79 0.74 12.77
N LEU A 148 -5.44 1.97 12.38
CA LEU A 148 -6.32 2.81 11.58
C LEU A 148 -6.61 2.18 10.21
N THR A 149 -5.59 1.65 9.52
CA THR A 149 -5.76 0.96 8.24
C THR A 149 -6.66 -0.27 8.37
N ALA A 150 -6.48 -1.08 9.43
CA ALA A 150 -7.34 -2.23 9.70
C ALA A 150 -8.80 -1.82 9.96
N ARG A 151 -9.03 -0.79 10.77
CA ARG A 151 -10.38 -0.25 11.03
C ARG A 151 -11.04 0.27 9.76
N LEU A 152 -10.28 0.98 8.93
CA LEU A 152 -10.76 1.48 7.64
C LEU A 152 -11.18 0.33 6.74
N TYR A 153 -10.36 -0.71 6.64
CA TYR A 153 -10.71 -1.89 5.87
C TYR A 153 -11.98 -2.59 6.36
N LEU A 154 -12.12 -2.79 7.68
CA LEU A 154 -13.32 -3.42 8.24
C LEU A 154 -14.58 -2.58 8.00
N SER A 155 -14.47 -1.26 8.11
CA SER A 155 -15.56 -0.32 7.77
C SER A 155 -15.93 -0.42 6.29
N PHE A 156 -14.93 -0.34 5.42
CA PHE A 156 -15.08 -0.52 3.97
C PHE A 156 -15.76 -1.86 3.64
N LYS A 157 -15.30 -2.96 4.23
CA LYS A 157 -15.84 -4.30 3.99
C LYS A 157 -17.31 -4.41 4.39
N SER A 158 -17.69 -3.79 5.50
CA SER A 158 -19.07 -3.74 5.97
C SER A 158 -19.97 -3.00 4.98
N ILE A 159 -19.56 -1.79 4.55
CA ILE A 159 -20.33 -0.97 3.61
C ILE A 159 -20.41 -1.65 2.24
N TYR A 160 -19.29 -2.18 1.74
CA TYR A 160 -19.23 -2.93 0.48
C TYR A 160 -20.18 -4.13 0.47
N SER A 161 -20.22 -4.89 1.57
CA SER A 161 -21.12 -6.04 1.70
C SER A 161 -22.60 -5.65 1.67
N ASN A 162 -22.93 -4.45 2.17
CA ASN A 162 -24.29 -3.91 2.15
C ASN A 162 -24.67 -3.33 0.77
N GLN A 163 -23.70 -2.79 0.04
CA GLN A 163 -23.89 -2.22 -1.30
C GLN A 163 -23.67 -3.27 -2.39
N LYS A 164 -24.71 -4.04 -2.71
CA LYS A 164 -24.70 -5.07 -3.78
C LYS A 164 -24.48 -4.53 -5.21
N ALA A 165 -24.38 -3.22 -5.40
CA ALA A 165 -24.37 -2.56 -6.70
C ALA A 165 -22.98 -2.55 -7.37
N VAL A 166 -21.90 -2.56 -6.60
CA VAL A 166 -20.53 -2.51 -7.14
C VAL A 166 -19.92 -3.90 -7.07
N LYS A 167 -19.73 -4.54 -8.22
CA LYS A 167 -18.99 -5.80 -8.32
C LYS A 167 -17.54 -5.51 -8.70
N ILE A 168 -16.62 -5.81 -7.78
CA ILE A 168 -15.19 -5.88 -8.12
C ILE A 168 -14.93 -7.24 -8.77
N ASP A 169 -14.38 -7.22 -9.99
CA ASP A 169 -13.81 -8.42 -10.59
C ASP A 169 -12.55 -8.81 -9.82
N ASN A 170 -12.53 -10.02 -9.24
CA ASN A 170 -11.41 -10.58 -8.45
C ASN A 170 -11.16 -9.91 -7.07
N ILE A 171 -12.13 -9.97 -6.16
CA ILE A 171 -11.94 -9.61 -4.74
C ILE A 171 -10.81 -10.45 -4.12
N LEU A 172 -9.84 -9.78 -3.48
CA LEU A 172 -8.71 -10.42 -2.81
C LEU A 172 -8.97 -10.70 -1.32
N ASN A 173 -10.07 -10.18 -0.78
CA ASN A 173 -10.50 -10.32 0.62
C ASN A 173 -9.45 -9.84 1.62
N ASN A 174 -8.76 -8.75 1.27
CA ASN A 174 -7.76 -8.11 2.12
C ASN A 174 -7.71 -6.61 1.85
N ALA A 175 -6.88 -5.87 2.59
CA ALA A 175 -6.81 -4.41 2.50
C ALA A 175 -6.43 -3.86 1.10
N ALA A 176 -5.95 -4.68 0.16
CA ALA A 176 -5.73 -4.25 -1.23
C ALA A 176 -7.03 -3.83 -1.93
N ASP A 177 -8.17 -4.42 -1.55
CA ASP A 177 -9.47 -4.16 -2.21
C ASP A 177 -9.88 -2.68 -2.11
N MET A 178 -9.44 -1.96 -1.06
CA MET A 178 -9.69 -0.52 -0.90
C MET A 178 -8.95 0.36 -1.92
N TYR A 179 -7.94 -0.18 -2.61
CA TYR A 179 -7.14 0.59 -3.57
C TYR A 179 -7.64 0.43 -5.01
N CYS A 180 -8.74 -0.28 -5.22
CA CYS A 180 -9.43 -0.34 -6.50
C CYS A 180 -10.18 0.97 -6.77
N ARG A 181 -10.11 1.47 -8.00
CA ARG A 181 -10.69 2.77 -8.38
C ARG A 181 -12.22 2.71 -8.35
N GLU A 182 -12.76 1.54 -8.68
CA GLU A 182 -14.17 1.22 -8.80
C GLU A 182 -14.91 1.38 -7.47
N VAL A 183 -14.21 1.27 -6.34
CA VAL A 183 -14.79 1.34 -4.98
C VAL A 183 -14.32 2.54 -4.16
N ILE A 184 -13.74 3.55 -4.81
CA ILE A 184 -13.20 4.71 -4.12
C ILE A 184 -14.27 5.51 -3.36
N THR A 185 -15.51 5.51 -3.84
CA THR A 185 -16.65 6.14 -3.16
C THR A 185 -16.97 5.44 -1.85
N ILE A 186 -16.94 4.11 -1.85
CA ILE A 186 -17.17 3.26 -0.67
C ILE A 186 -16.07 3.49 0.38
N VAL A 187 -14.83 3.66 -0.07
CA VAL A 187 -13.73 4.04 0.83
C VAL A 187 -13.97 5.43 1.44
N GLY A 188 -14.48 6.38 0.65
CA GLY A 188 -14.89 7.69 1.16
C GLY A 188 -15.97 7.61 2.25
N GLU A 189 -17.01 6.80 2.03
CA GLU A 189 -18.04 6.55 3.03
C GLU A 189 -17.48 5.89 4.30
N ALA A 190 -16.57 4.92 4.13
CA ALA A 190 -15.90 4.27 5.25
C ALA A 190 -15.08 5.24 6.10
N ILE A 191 -14.42 6.23 5.47
CA ILE A 191 -13.68 7.30 6.17
C ILE A 191 -14.65 8.19 6.96
N ASN A 192 -15.77 8.59 6.35
CA ASN A 192 -16.77 9.43 7.01
C ASN A 192 -17.36 8.73 8.24
N SER A 193 -17.75 7.46 8.10
CA SER A 193 -18.27 6.65 9.21
C SER A 193 -17.29 6.52 10.38
N LEU A 194 -15.99 6.39 10.08
CA LEU A 194 -14.96 6.36 11.13
C LEU A 194 -14.75 7.72 11.80
N SER A 195 -14.91 8.81 11.06
CA SER A 195 -14.73 10.16 11.57
C SER A 195 -15.90 10.55 12.48
N GLU A 196 -17.12 10.21 12.10
CA GLU A 196 -18.34 10.40 12.90
C GLU A 196 -18.28 9.64 14.22
N LYS A 197 -17.94 8.34 14.18
CA LYS A 197 -17.78 7.53 15.40
C LYS A 197 -16.69 8.07 16.34
N SER A 198 -15.60 8.61 15.78
CA SER A 198 -14.55 9.20 16.60
C SER A 198 -15.01 10.47 17.32
N ASN A 199 -15.91 11.25 16.70
CA ASN A 199 -16.49 12.44 17.32
C ASN A 199 -17.50 12.07 18.43
N GLU A 200 -18.35 11.06 18.20
CA GLU A 200 -19.29 10.54 19.18
C GLU A 200 -18.60 9.96 20.42
N ASP A 201 -17.51 9.20 20.23
CA ASP A 201 -16.71 8.64 21.34
C ASP A 201 -16.05 9.76 22.17
N SER A 202 -15.56 10.84 21.53
CA SER A 202 -15.03 12.00 22.25
C SER A 202 -16.11 12.76 23.01
N ASP A 203 -17.31 12.94 22.45
CA ASP A 203 -18.42 13.62 23.13
C ASP A 203 -18.93 12.78 24.31
N HIS A 204 -19.01 11.46 24.16
CA HIS A 204 -19.38 10.54 25.25
C HIS A 204 -18.33 10.52 26.36
N LEU A 205 -17.03 10.57 26.03
CA LEU A 205 -15.95 10.69 27.00
C LEU A 205 -16.02 12.03 27.76
N LEU A 206 -16.29 13.14 27.08
CA LEU A 206 -16.49 14.46 27.70
C LEU A 206 -17.70 14.46 28.65
N LEU A 207 -18.83 13.88 28.24
CA LEU A 207 -20.05 13.73 29.06
C LEU A 207 -19.81 12.83 30.28
N SER A 208 -19.04 11.76 30.13
CA SER A 208 -18.69 10.86 31.24
C SER A 208 -17.74 11.54 32.24
N ALA A 209 -16.77 12.33 31.77
CA ALA A 209 -15.83 13.07 32.59
C ALA A 209 -16.52 14.17 33.42
N GLN A 210 -17.50 14.85 32.84
CA GLN A 210 -18.35 15.83 33.53
C GLN A 210 -19.20 15.18 34.64
N LYS A 211 -19.73 13.97 34.41
CA LYS A 211 -20.50 13.22 35.42
C LYS A 211 -19.64 12.70 36.58
N SER A 212 -18.38 12.35 36.35
CA SER A 212 -17.44 11.95 37.41
C SER A 212 -16.95 13.13 38.26
N GLY A 213 -16.85 14.33 37.68
CA GLY A 213 -16.44 15.55 38.42
C GLY A 213 -17.48 16.06 39.42
N LEU A 214 -18.77 15.77 39.19
CA LEU A 214 -19.88 16.19 40.06
C LEU A 214 -20.11 15.27 41.28
N LYS A 215 -19.52 14.07 41.31
CA LYS A 215 -19.69 13.13 42.44
C LYS A 215 -18.79 13.40 43.65
N ASN A 216 -17.82 14.31 43.54
CA ASN A 216 -16.86 14.62 44.62
C ASN A 216 -17.15 15.94 45.37
N GLN A 217 -18.35 16.51 45.23
CA GLN A 217 -18.72 17.76 45.95
C GLN A 217 -19.77 17.56 47.07
N TYR A 218 -20.16 16.32 47.37
CA TYR A 218 -21.04 16.01 48.50
C TYR A 218 -20.61 14.70 49.18
N THR A 219 -19.46 14.71 49.84
CA THR A 219 -19.10 13.82 50.96
C THR A 219 -18.13 14.55 51.87
#